data_AF-M3E091-F1
#
_entry.id   AF-M3E091-F1
#
_cell.length_a   1.000
_cell.length_b   1.000
_cell.length_c   1.000
_cell.angle_alpha   90.00
_cell.angle_beta   90.00
_cell.angle_gamma   90.00
#
_symmetry.space_group_name_H-M   'P 1'
#
loop_
_entity.id
_entity.type
_entity.pdbx_description
1 polymer ?
#
loop_
_entity_poly.entity_id
_entity_poly.type
_entity_poly.pdbx_seq_one_letter_code
_entity_poly.pdbx_strand_id
1 'polypeptide(L)'
;MTHHALRLRRAAVAMAAAGLLAAATAACSIGPTTKKEVCDEYDSLGSRLGIGQVFGDPVFSAAGDLADVADRYEGPEDLSADAERLESIADSDSTTELELSEATSSVAALCGHQLGSGPFVP
;
A
#
# COMPACT_ATOMS: atom_id res chain seq x y z
N MET A 1 25.37 -41.75 29.12
CA MET A 1 26.56 -40.92 29.46
C MET A 1 26.81 -40.04 28.25
N THR A 2 26.81 -38.71 28.24
CA THR A 2 26.71 -37.68 29.27
C THR A 2 26.48 -36.36 28.52
N HIS A 3 25.77 -35.45 29.18
CA HIS A 3 25.33 -34.15 28.70
C HIS A 3 26.46 -33.22 28.26
N HIS A 4 26.26 -32.46 27.18
CA HIS A 4 26.93 -31.18 26.98
C HIS A 4 25.91 -30.04 27.03
N ALA A 5 25.39 -29.83 28.23
CA ALA A 5 24.93 -28.53 28.66
C ALA A 5 26.13 -27.77 29.25
N LEU A 6 26.65 -26.80 28.51
CA LEU A 6 27.49 -25.74 29.09
C LEU A 6 26.89 -24.39 28.69
N ARG A 7 26.12 -23.88 29.64
CA ARG A 7 25.78 -22.47 29.83
C ARG A 7 27.04 -21.61 29.66
N LEU A 8 26.93 -20.48 28.94
CA LEU A 8 27.74 -19.25 29.02
C LEU A 8 27.42 -18.48 27.70
N ARG A 9 26.90 -17.27 27.65
CA ARG A 9 26.74 -16.16 28.60
C ARG A 9 25.49 -15.38 28.21
N ARG A 10 24.75 -14.87 29.19
CA ARG A 10 23.85 -13.73 29.00
C ARG A 10 24.67 -12.60 28.37
N ALA A 11 24.44 -12.33 27.10
CA ALA A 11 24.80 -11.07 26.46
C ALA A 11 23.48 -10.39 26.12
N ALA A 12 23.03 -9.51 27.00
CA ALA A 12 22.04 -8.51 26.67
C ALA A 12 22.68 -7.61 25.61
N VAL A 13 22.32 -7.82 24.35
CA VAL A 13 22.61 -6.89 23.27
C VAL A 13 21.35 -6.08 23.06
N ALA A 14 21.22 -5.02 23.86
CA ALA A 14 20.42 -3.88 23.47
C ALA A 14 21.21 -3.16 22.37
N MET A 15 20.83 -3.40 21.11
CA MET A 15 21.16 -2.54 19.99
C MET A 15 19.89 -2.34 19.18
N ALA A 16 19.38 -1.11 19.24
CA ALA A 16 18.39 -0.61 18.32
C ALA A 16 18.94 -0.76 16.90
N ALA A 17 18.29 -1.62 16.12
CA ALA A 17 18.45 -1.67 14.67
C ALA A 17 17.06 -1.46 14.09
N ALA A 18 16.76 -0.19 13.77
CA ALA A 18 15.83 0.13 12.72
C ALA A 18 16.38 -0.51 11.44
N GLY A 19 15.70 -1.54 10.95
CA GLY A 19 16.18 -2.35 9.84
C GLY A 19 15.01 -3.10 9.24
N LEU A 20 14.47 -2.50 8.17
CA LEU A 20 13.42 -2.97 7.28
C LEU A 20 13.15 -4.48 7.34
N LEU A 21 12.01 -4.84 7.93
CA LEU A 21 11.31 -6.08 7.61
C LEU A 21 10.23 -5.72 6.58
N ALA A 22 10.64 -5.40 5.35
CA ALA A 22 9.78 -5.48 4.18
C ALA A 22 9.66 -6.97 3.80
N ALA A 23 9.04 -7.75 4.68
CA ALA A 23 8.50 -9.04 4.29
C ALA A 23 7.14 -8.74 3.67
N ALA A 24 7.14 -8.48 2.36
CA ALA A 24 5.95 -8.62 1.54
C ALA A 24 5.58 -10.12 1.54
N THR A 25 5.01 -10.58 2.64
CA THR A 25 4.12 -11.72 2.55
C THR A 25 2.97 -11.22 1.70
N ALA A 26 2.90 -11.66 0.44
CA ALA A 26 1.63 -11.85 -0.25
C ALA A 26 0.85 -12.89 0.58
N ALA A 27 0.43 -12.47 1.78
CA ALA A 27 -0.49 -13.20 2.59
C ALA A 27 -1.80 -13.12 1.82
N CYS A 28 -2.50 -14.24 1.73
CA CYS A 28 -3.93 -14.22 1.54
C CYS A 28 -4.53 -13.42 2.72
N SER A 29 -4.53 -12.09 2.63
CA SER A 29 -5.09 -11.22 3.65
C SER A 29 -6.59 -11.21 3.42
N ILE A 30 -7.27 -12.18 4.04
CA ILE A 30 -8.73 -12.34 4.02
C ILE A 30 -9.38 -11.46 5.11
N GLY A 31 -8.62 -10.55 5.71
CA GLY A 31 -9.05 -9.71 6.84
C GLY A 31 -9.30 -8.26 6.42
N PRO A 32 -10.03 -7.50 7.26
CA PRO A 32 -10.25 -6.08 7.01
C PRO A 32 -8.95 -5.29 7.05
N THR A 33 -8.89 -4.21 6.28
CA THR A 33 -7.74 -3.30 6.20
C THR A 33 -7.95 -2.06 7.04
N THR A 34 -6.84 -1.37 7.30
CA THR A 34 -6.81 -0.13 8.07
C THR A 34 -6.63 1.08 7.18
N LYS A 35 -7.04 2.26 7.67
CA LYS A 35 -6.78 3.55 7.01
C LYS A 35 -5.31 3.73 6.63
N LYS A 36 -4.40 3.28 7.50
CA LYS A 36 -2.96 3.37 7.26
C LYS A 36 -2.54 2.56 6.05
N GLU A 37 -3.01 1.31 5.93
CA GLU A 37 -2.68 0.44 4.77
C GLU A 37 -3.24 1.00 3.47
N VAL A 38 -4.47 1.53 3.49
CA VAL A 38 -5.07 2.20 2.32
C VAL A 38 -4.20 3.39 1.89
N CYS A 39 -3.78 4.24 2.83
CA CYS A 39 -2.95 5.40 2.49
C CYS A 39 -1.52 5.03 2.09
N ASP A 40 -0.94 3.97 2.66
CA ASP A 40 0.37 3.46 2.26
C ASP A 40 0.35 2.98 0.79
N GLU A 41 -0.69 2.24 0.37
CA GLU A 41 -0.84 1.82 -1.03
C GLU A 41 -1.20 2.98 -1.96
N TYR A 42 -1.96 3.96 -1.47
CA TYR A 42 -2.26 5.18 -2.22
C TYR A 42 -1.00 5.99 -2.53
N ASP A 43 -0.12 6.16 -1.55
CA ASP A 43 1.19 6.79 -1.72
C ASP A 43 2.08 5.98 -2.68
N SER A 44 2.04 4.65 -2.55
CA SER A 44 2.75 3.72 -3.43
C SER A 44 2.33 3.90 -4.90
N LEU A 45 1.02 3.97 -5.17
CA LEU A 45 0.47 4.29 -6.48
C LEU A 45 0.96 5.66 -6.97
N GLY A 46 0.84 6.71 -6.15
CA GLY A 46 1.29 8.07 -6.49
C GLY A 46 2.78 8.14 -6.85
N SER A 47 3.64 7.39 -6.16
CA SER A 47 5.08 7.35 -6.42
C SER A 47 5.44 6.76 -7.78
N ARG A 48 4.58 5.87 -8.30
CA ARG A 48 4.77 5.19 -9.58
C ARG A 48 4.33 6.06 -10.77
N LEU A 49 3.45 7.05 -10.55
CA LEU A 49 3.05 8.03 -11.57
C LEU A 49 4.20 8.98 -11.95
N GLY A 50 5.11 9.28 -11.03
CA GLY A 50 6.26 10.17 -11.27
C GLY A 50 7.35 9.57 -12.19
N ILE A 51 7.24 8.29 -12.56
CA ILE A 51 8.28 7.55 -13.28
C ILE A 51 7.85 7.33 -14.74
N GLY A 52 7.94 8.39 -15.55
CA GLY A 52 7.82 8.31 -17.01
C GLY A 52 6.40 8.51 -17.54
N GLN A 53 6.29 9.19 -18.69
CA GLN A 53 5.03 9.68 -19.25
C GLN A 53 4.11 8.59 -19.85
N VAL A 54 4.34 7.32 -19.50
CA VAL A 54 3.56 6.18 -19.97
C VAL A 54 3.19 5.34 -18.74
N PHE A 55 1.90 5.30 -18.41
CA PHE A 55 1.37 4.35 -17.44
C PHE A 55 1.54 2.94 -18.00
N GLY A 56 2.35 2.14 -17.32
CA GLY A 56 2.60 0.75 -17.66
C GLY A 56 2.31 -0.16 -16.49
N ASP A 57 2.71 -1.43 -16.61
CA ASP A 57 2.47 -2.49 -15.64
C ASP A 57 2.66 -2.10 -14.17
N PRO A 58 3.67 -1.28 -13.77
CA PRO A 58 3.82 -0.88 -12.38
C PRO A 58 2.63 -0.08 -11.82
N VAL A 59 1.98 0.74 -12.66
CA VAL A 59 0.84 1.56 -12.26
C VAL A 59 -0.44 0.74 -12.22
N PHE A 60 -0.64 -0.16 -13.19
CA PHE A 60 -1.77 -1.08 -13.19
C PHE A 60 -1.71 -2.05 -12.00
N SER A 61 -0.54 -2.63 -11.72
CA SER A 61 -0.33 -3.47 -10.53
C SER A 61 -0.60 -2.69 -9.24
N ALA A 62 -0.16 -1.44 -9.15
CA ALA A 62 -0.41 -0.58 -8.00
C ALA A 62 -1.88 -0.22 -7.81
N ALA A 63 -2.60 -0.02 -8.91
CA ALA A 63 -4.03 0.21 -8.88
C ALA A 63 -4.76 -1.02 -8.34
N GLY A 64 -4.36 -2.23 -8.74
CA GLY A 64 -4.91 -3.48 -8.21
C GLY A 64 -4.59 -3.70 -6.73
N ASP A 65 -3.35 -3.42 -6.30
CA ASP A 65 -2.97 -3.48 -4.88
C ASP A 65 -3.84 -2.52 -4.04
N LEU A 66 -4.06 -1.29 -4.53
CA LEU A 66 -4.91 -0.30 -3.89
C LEU A 66 -6.40 -0.71 -3.89
N ALA A 67 -6.88 -1.32 -4.98
CA ALA A 67 -8.25 -1.82 -5.10
C ALA A 67 -8.53 -2.88 -4.01
N ASP A 68 -7.66 -3.86 -3.86
CA ASP A 68 -7.81 -4.94 -2.87
C ASP A 68 -7.84 -4.40 -1.43
N VAL A 69 -6.98 -3.43 -1.10
CA VAL A 69 -6.99 -2.86 0.25
C VAL A 69 -8.17 -1.93 0.49
N ALA A 70 -8.64 -1.21 -0.53
CA ALA A 70 -9.79 -0.32 -0.44
C ALA A 70 -11.11 -1.11 -0.30
N ASP A 71 -11.27 -2.22 -1.02
CA ASP A 71 -12.45 -3.09 -0.92
C ASP A 71 -12.61 -3.70 0.48
N ARG A 72 -11.49 -4.01 1.14
CA ARG A 72 -11.46 -4.59 2.49
C ARG A 72 -11.50 -3.56 3.63
N TYR A 73 -11.63 -2.27 3.33
CA TYR A 73 -11.64 -1.23 4.36
C TYR A 73 -12.98 -1.16 5.10
N GLU A 74 -12.98 -1.39 6.41
CA GLU A 74 -14.19 -1.36 7.27
C GLU A 74 -14.38 -0.03 8.02
N GLY A 75 -13.74 1.05 7.55
CA GLY A 75 -13.90 2.37 8.18
C GLY A 75 -15.24 3.04 7.87
N PRO A 76 -15.45 4.27 8.39
CA PRO A 76 -16.70 5.00 8.19
C PRO A 76 -16.87 5.52 6.76
N GLU A 77 -15.78 5.70 6.01
CA GLU A 77 -15.80 6.08 4.60
C GLU A 77 -16.01 4.83 3.71
N ASP A 78 -16.93 4.92 2.76
CA ASP A 78 -17.14 3.87 1.76
C ASP A 78 -16.15 4.04 0.61
N LEU A 79 -15.25 3.06 0.45
CA LEU A 79 -14.24 3.03 -0.61
C LEU A 79 -14.55 2.02 -1.71
N SER A 80 -15.68 1.30 -1.64
CA SER A 80 -16.01 0.22 -2.59
C SER A 80 -16.07 0.72 -4.05
N ALA A 81 -16.66 1.90 -4.28
CA ALA A 81 -16.74 2.49 -5.61
C ALA A 81 -15.38 2.95 -6.16
N ASP A 82 -14.43 3.29 -5.29
CA ASP A 82 -13.05 3.59 -5.68
C ASP A 82 -12.32 2.28 -6.02
N ALA A 83 -12.49 1.24 -5.18
CA ALA A 83 -11.94 -0.10 -5.40
C ALA A 83 -12.37 -0.70 -6.75
N GLU A 84 -13.67 -0.67 -7.08
CA GLU A 84 -14.17 -1.17 -8.36
C GLU A 84 -13.55 -0.46 -9.58
N ARG A 85 -13.36 0.86 -9.48
CA ARG A 85 -12.76 1.65 -10.57
C ARG A 85 -11.27 1.38 -10.70
N LEU A 86 -10.58 1.24 -9.58
CA LEU A 86 -9.16 0.87 -9.55
C LEU A 86 -8.91 -0.52 -10.10
N GLU A 87 -9.75 -1.50 -9.78
CA GLU A 87 -9.70 -2.85 -10.35
C GLU A 87 -9.87 -2.81 -11.88
N SER A 88 -10.85 -2.03 -12.35
CA SER A 88 -11.05 -1.84 -13.80
C SER A 88 -9.85 -1.19 -14.49
N ILE A 89 -9.14 -0.28 -13.80
CA ILE A 89 -7.90 0.31 -14.32
C ILE A 89 -6.78 -0.73 -14.32
N ALA A 90 -6.66 -1.53 -13.26
CA ALA A 90 -5.64 -2.59 -13.15
C ALA A 90 -5.73 -3.61 -14.30
N ASP A 91 -6.95 -3.92 -14.74
CA ASP A 91 -7.24 -4.82 -15.86
C ASP A 91 -7.16 -4.16 -17.25
N SER A 92 -6.92 -2.85 -17.32
CA SER A 92 -6.90 -2.10 -18.58
C SER A 92 -5.50 -2.05 -19.23
N ASP A 93 -5.47 -1.96 -20.56
CA ASP A 93 -4.22 -1.79 -21.33
C ASP A 93 -3.67 -0.34 -21.29
N SER A 94 -4.48 0.62 -20.85
CA SER A 94 -4.13 2.03 -20.79
C SER A 94 -4.98 2.77 -19.75
N THR A 95 -4.46 3.84 -19.17
CA THR A 95 -5.19 4.76 -18.31
C THR A 95 -4.64 6.17 -18.44
N THR A 96 -5.23 7.12 -17.74
CA THR A 96 -4.80 8.52 -17.66
C THR A 96 -4.72 9.00 -16.21
N GLU A 97 -3.98 10.07 -15.96
CA GLU A 97 -3.91 10.70 -14.62
C GLU A 97 -5.30 11.11 -14.12
N LEU A 98 -6.16 11.58 -15.03
CA LEU A 98 -7.52 11.98 -14.69
C LEU A 98 -8.35 10.77 -14.23
N GLU A 99 -8.32 9.66 -14.98
CA GLU A 99 -9.02 8.44 -14.61
C GLU A 99 -8.54 7.89 -13.26
N LEU A 100 -7.23 7.88 -13.01
CA LEU A 100 -6.66 7.49 -11.72
C LEU A 100 -7.07 8.44 -10.58
N SER A 101 -7.08 9.74 -10.83
CA SER A 101 -7.53 10.73 -9.85
C SER A 101 -9.02 10.60 -9.52
N GLU A 102 -9.85 10.26 -10.51
CA GLU A 102 -11.28 10.04 -10.32
C GLU A 102 -11.56 8.71 -9.60
N ALA A 103 -10.81 7.66 -9.94
CA ALA A 103 -10.91 6.35 -9.31
C ALA A 103 -10.45 6.33 -7.85
N THR A 104 -9.67 7.34 -7.43
CA THR A 104 -9.15 7.43 -6.04
C THR A 104 -9.70 8.61 -5.26
N SER A 105 -10.78 9.24 -5.72
CA SER A 105 -11.29 10.49 -5.13
C SER A 105 -11.64 10.38 -3.64
N SER A 106 -12.23 9.25 -3.22
CA SER A 106 -12.61 8.97 -1.83
C SER A 106 -11.40 8.58 -0.99
N VAL A 107 -10.48 7.81 -1.58
CA VAL A 107 -9.18 7.49 -0.97
C VAL A 107 -8.36 8.75 -0.72
N ALA A 108 -8.32 9.68 -1.67
CA ALA A 108 -7.66 10.97 -1.55
C ALA A 108 -8.24 11.80 -0.38
N ALA A 109 -9.57 11.80 -0.25
CA ALA A 109 -10.25 12.46 0.86
C ALA A 109 -9.93 11.80 2.22
N LEU A 110 -9.84 10.48 2.25
CA LEU A 110 -9.45 9.72 3.43
C LEU A 110 -8.02 10.04 3.87
N CYS A 111 -7.08 10.07 2.92
CA CYS A 111 -5.64 10.24 3.18
C CYS A 111 -5.22 11.71 3.29
N GLY A 112 -6.03 12.64 2.79
CA GLY A 112 -5.82 14.08 2.93
C GLY A 112 -4.86 14.70 1.92
N HIS A 113 -4.60 14.02 0.80
CA HIS A 113 -3.78 14.54 -0.31
C HIS A 113 -4.21 13.90 -1.63
N GLN A 114 -3.81 14.50 -2.76
CA GLN A 114 -4.09 13.98 -4.10
C GLN A 114 -2.99 13.02 -4.57
N LEU A 115 -3.29 12.27 -5.64
CA LEU A 115 -2.33 11.38 -6.29
C LEU A 115 -1.17 12.17 -6.88
N GLY A 116 0.03 11.60 -6.80
CA GLY A 116 1.23 12.18 -7.42
C GLY A 116 1.68 13.52 -6.85
N SER A 117 0.95 14.06 -5.88
CA SER A 117 1.32 15.26 -5.14
C SER A 117 1.77 14.84 -3.74
N GLY A 118 3.00 15.19 -3.40
CA GLY A 118 3.44 15.18 -2.00
C GLY A 118 2.51 16.06 -1.14
N PRO A 119 2.69 16.05 0.19
CA PRO A 119 1.73 16.62 1.14
C PRO A 119 1.29 18.02 0.72
N PHE A 120 -0.03 18.22 0.69
CA PHE A 120 -0.68 19.50 0.40
C PHE A 120 -0.26 20.51 1.48
N VAL A 121 0.71 21.37 1.18
CA VAL A 121 1.02 22.52 2.03
C VAL A 121 0.11 23.66 1.56
N PRO A 122 -0.77 24.19 2.43
CA PRO A 122 -1.72 25.25 2.08
C PRO A 122 -1.05 26.57 1.70
#